data_AF-A0A2B4SRM5-F1
#
_entry.id   AF-A0A2B4SRM5-F1
#
_cell.length_a   1.000
_cell.length_b   1.000
_cell.length_c   1.000
_cell.angle_alpha   90.00
_cell.angle_beta   90.00
_cell.angle_gamma   90.00
#
_symmetry.space_group_name_H-M   'P 1'
#
loop_
_entity.id
_entity.type
_entity.pdbx_description
1 polymer ?
#
loop_
_entity_poly.entity_id
_entity_poly.type
_entity_poly.pdbx_seq_one_letter_code
_entity_poly.pdbx_strand_id
1 'polypeptide(L)'
;MKASSEQVRVLKNSKLKIRVGSKKRTTMSSDVSKARNEEFLSGVVEGFYGRPWTFEQRKELFLRIKKLGMNTYLYAPKDDLKHRALWRDLYSPEETENLKQLIVSAKECGITLYYALSPGLDILFSSSRDIQLLKKKMDQSKIQALMHDNG
;
A
#
# COMPACT_ATOMS: atom_id res chain seq x y z
N MET A 1 34.79 9.81 -73.11
CA MET A 1 35.32 8.61 -73.78
C MET A 1 35.28 7.43 -72.80
N LYS A 2 34.54 6.38 -73.18
CA LYS A 2 34.47 4.98 -72.71
C LYS A 2 34.27 4.62 -71.22
N ALA A 3 33.23 3.79 -71.04
CA ALA A 3 32.82 3.03 -69.87
C ALA A 3 33.76 1.87 -69.51
N SER A 4 33.66 1.36 -68.28
CA SER A 4 33.43 -0.09 -68.05
C SER A 4 33.00 -0.35 -66.61
N SER A 5 31.91 -1.11 -66.50
CA SER A 5 31.39 -1.72 -65.28
C SER A 5 32.22 -2.97 -64.91
N GLU A 6 32.00 -3.42 -63.67
CA GLU A 6 31.90 -4.83 -63.26
C GLU A 6 33.18 -5.58 -62.79
N GLN A 7 33.25 -5.88 -61.49
CA GLN A 7 32.92 -7.21 -60.91
C GLN A 7 33.49 -7.33 -59.49
N VAL A 8 32.58 -7.50 -58.52
CA VAL A 8 32.90 -7.75 -57.10
C VAL A 8 33.32 -9.22 -56.93
N ARG A 9 34.55 -9.45 -56.47
CA ARG A 9 35.06 -10.79 -56.12
C ARG A 9 34.65 -11.16 -54.69
N VAL A 10 33.92 -12.27 -54.56
CA VAL A 10 33.59 -12.90 -53.28
C VAL A 10 34.85 -13.53 -52.66
N LEU A 11 35.21 -13.14 -51.44
CA LEU A 11 36.30 -13.75 -50.67
C LEU A 11 35.78 -14.74 -49.62
N LYS A 12 36.54 -15.83 -49.51
CA LYS A 12 36.22 -17.11 -48.88
C LYS A 12 36.29 -17.04 -47.35
N ASN A 13 35.37 -17.76 -46.70
CA ASN A 13 35.28 -18.00 -45.26
C ASN A 13 36.62 -18.38 -44.61
N SER A 14 37.04 -17.61 -43.62
CA SER A 14 38.13 -17.96 -42.70
C SER A 14 37.63 -18.01 -41.25
N LYS A 15 37.72 -19.21 -40.66
CA LYS A 15 37.39 -19.55 -39.28
C LYS A 15 38.08 -18.63 -38.27
N LEU A 16 37.31 -18.01 -37.36
CA LEU A 16 37.81 -17.44 -36.11
C LEU A 16 37.66 -18.46 -34.97
N LYS A 17 38.71 -18.62 -34.18
CA LYS A 17 38.83 -19.62 -33.12
C LYS A 17 39.18 -18.90 -31.79
N ILE A 18 38.62 -19.43 -30.68
CA ILE A 18 39.06 -19.30 -29.27
C ILE A 18 38.61 -17.99 -28.57
N ARG A 19 37.97 -17.98 -27.38
CA ARG A 19 38.47 -18.46 -26.08
C ARG A 19 37.35 -18.64 -25.05
N VAL A 20 37.19 -19.86 -24.49
CA VAL A 20 36.33 -20.11 -23.32
C VAL A 20 37.06 -19.62 -22.07
N GLY A 21 36.60 -18.50 -21.51
CA GLY A 21 37.02 -18.02 -20.19
C GLY A 21 36.26 -18.75 -19.09
N SER A 22 36.96 -19.51 -18.26
CA SER A 22 36.41 -20.13 -17.06
C SER A 22 36.06 -19.03 -16.04
N LYS A 23 34.77 -18.71 -15.88
CA LYS A 23 34.31 -17.74 -14.89
C LYS A 23 34.25 -18.45 -13.53
N LYS A 24 35.19 -18.11 -12.64
CA LYS A 24 35.16 -18.52 -11.23
C LYS A 24 33.79 -18.17 -10.65
N ARG A 25 33.14 -19.17 -10.06
CA ARG A 25 31.85 -19.04 -9.38
C ARG A 25 32.11 -18.25 -8.09
N THR A 26 31.88 -16.95 -8.12
CA THR A 26 31.90 -16.12 -6.91
C THR A 26 30.73 -16.57 -6.05
N THR A 27 31.04 -17.12 -4.87
CA THR A 27 30.07 -17.38 -3.82
C THR A 27 29.42 -16.04 -3.43
N MET A 28 28.14 -15.88 -3.74
CA MET A 28 27.35 -14.73 -3.29
C MET A 28 27.30 -14.75 -1.75
N SER A 29 27.77 -13.66 -1.14
CA SER A 29 27.73 -13.43 0.30
C SER A 29 26.29 -13.55 0.81
N SER A 30 26.11 -14.26 1.91
CA SER A 30 24.84 -14.52 2.59
C SER A 30 24.27 -13.32 3.35
N ASP A 31 24.54 -12.08 2.89
CA ASP A 31 24.10 -10.84 3.54
C ASP A 31 22.82 -10.23 2.94
N VAL A 32 22.07 -10.99 2.15
CA VAL A 32 20.76 -10.56 1.58
C VAL A 32 19.59 -11.00 2.48
N SER A 33 19.83 -11.27 3.76
CA SER A 33 18.84 -11.82 4.70
C SER A 33 18.13 -10.75 5.54
N LYS A 34 18.18 -9.47 5.15
CA LYS A 34 17.48 -8.39 5.88
C LYS A 34 16.81 -7.33 5.00
N ALA A 35 16.38 -7.70 3.79
CA ALA A 35 15.28 -6.96 3.18
C ALA A 35 14.03 -7.30 4.00
N ARG A 36 13.48 -6.32 4.73
CA ARG A 36 12.22 -6.49 5.45
C ARG A 36 11.21 -7.09 4.47
N ASN A 37 10.63 -8.22 4.85
CA ASN A 37 9.58 -8.89 4.11
C ASN A 37 8.31 -8.03 4.26
N GLU A 38 8.30 -6.83 3.67
CA GLU A 38 7.10 -5.99 3.63
C GLU A 38 6.12 -6.67 2.67
N GLU A 39 5.08 -7.27 3.24
CA GLU A 39 4.01 -7.90 2.50
C GLU A 39 3.41 -6.88 1.52
N PHE A 40 3.21 -7.27 0.25
CA PHE A 40 2.63 -6.39 -0.76
C PHE A 40 1.21 -5.98 -0.34
N LEU A 41 0.99 -4.68 -0.14
CA LEU A 41 -0.31 -4.15 0.25
C LEU A 41 -1.25 -4.13 -0.97
N SER A 42 -2.35 -4.88 -0.87
CA SER A 42 -3.39 -4.92 -1.90
C SER A 42 -4.76 -4.96 -1.24
N GLY A 43 -5.72 -4.21 -1.78
CA GLY A 43 -6.95 -3.98 -1.05
C GLY A 43 -7.92 -2.98 -1.66
N VAL A 44 -8.84 -2.51 -0.82
CA VAL A 44 -9.93 -1.60 -1.21
C VAL A 44 -9.87 -0.32 -0.40
N VAL A 45 -10.18 0.80 -1.05
CA VAL A 45 -10.32 2.12 -0.42
C VAL A 45 -11.79 2.56 -0.47
N GLU A 46 -12.40 2.82 0.69
CA GLU A 46 -13.74 3.45 0.78
C GLU A 46 -13.61 4.96 0.53
N GLY A 47 -13.22 5.37 -0.68
CA GLY A 47 -12.83 6.73 -0.99
C GLY A 47 -13.90 7.62 -1.63
N PHE A 48 -15.10 7.08 -1.88
CA PHE A 48 -16.16 7.73 -2.65
C PHE A 48 -16.98 8.74 -1.83
N TYR A 49 -17.76 9.57 -2.54
CA TYR A 49 -18.80 10.45 -2.01
C TYR A 49 -20.16 9.75 -1.99
N GLY A 50 -21.05 10.17 -1.10
CA GLY A 50 -22.33 9.53 -0.86
C GLY A 50 -22.34 8.70 0.42
N ARG A 51 -23.47 8.03 0.66
CA ARG A 51 -23.72 7.25 1.87
C ARG A 51 -22.59 6.23 2.11
N PRO A 52 -21.85 6.33 3.23
CA PRO A 52 -20.84 5.34 3.59
C PRO A 52 -21.42 3.93 3.64
N TRP A 53 -20.58 2.92 3.44
CA TRP A 53 -21.03 1.55 3.59
C TRP A 53 -21.53 1.28 5.01
N THR A 54 -22.58 0.46 5.12
CA THR A 54 -23.01 -0.05 6.42
C THR A 54 -21.98 -1.01 6.97
N PHE A 55 -22.04 -1.27 8.27
CA PHE A 55 -21.20 -2.27 8.93
C PHE A 55 -21.28 -3.65 8.24
N GLU A 56 -22.49 -4.13 7.95
CA GLU A 56 -22.71 -5.40 7.25
C GLU A 56 -22.17 -5.41 5.82
N GLN A 57 -22.28 -4.30 5.08
CA GLN A 57 -21.68 -4.18 3.75
C GLN A 57 -20.15 -4.27 3.80
N ARG A 58 -19.53 -3.66 4.82
CA ARG A 58 -18.08 -3.76 5.03
C ARG A 58 -17.65 -5.19 5.40
N LYS A 59 -18.41 -5.89 6.23
CA LYS A 59 -18.16 -7.31 6.55
C LYS A 59 -18.20 -8.21 5.31
N GLU A 60 -19.22 -8.07 4.48
CA GLU A 60 -19.32 -8.80 3.22
C GLU A 60 -18.14 -8.47 2.28
N LEU A 61 -17.72 -7.19 2.25
CA LEU A 61 -16.54 -6.77 1.50
C LEU A 61 -15.27 -7.45 2.01
N PHE A 62 -15.07 -7.57 3.33
CA PHE A 62 -13.91 -8.25 3.91
C PHE A 62 -13.82 -9.72 3.48
N LEU A 63 -14.95 -10.43 3.44
CA LEU A 63 -14.99 -11.81 2.93
C LEU A 63 -14.54 -11.88 1.46
N ARG A 64 -14.91 -10.89 0.64
CA ARG A 64 -14.50 -10.82 -0.77
C ARG A 64 -13.02 -10.49 -0.92
N ILE A 65 -12.52 -9.50 -0.17
CA ILE A 65 -11.10 -9.12 -0.15
C ILE A 65 -10.25 -10.35 0.21
N LYS A 66 -10.65 -11.10 1.25
CA LYS A 66 -10.01 -12.37 1.64
C LYS A 66 -10.04 -13.41 0.51
N LYS A 67 -11.19 -13.64 -0.13
CA LYS A 67 -11.33 -14.59 -1.25
C LYS A 67 -10.44 -14.23 -2.44
N LEU A 68 -10.19 -12.94 -2.65
CA LEU A 68 -9.33 -12.42 -3.72
C LEU A 68 -7.83 -12.41 -3.33
N GLY A 69 -7.47 -12.84 -2.12
CA GLY A 69 -6.07 -12.87 -1.65
C GLY A 69 -5.50 -11.48 -1.33
N MET A 70 -6.37 -10.49 -1.13
CA MET A 70 -5.99 -9.14 -0.72
C MET A 70 -5.96 -9.02 0.81
N ASN A 71 -5.22 -8.02 1.33
CA ASN A 71 -4.89 -7.91 2.75
C ASN A 71 -5.18 -6.53 3.37
N THR A 72 -5.72 -5.58 2.60
CA THR A 72 -5.82 -4.18 3.04
C THR A 72 -7.21 -3.58 2.86
N TYR A 73 -7.65 -2.78 3.83
CA TYR A 73 -8.83 -1.93 3.72
C TYR A 73 -8.55 -0.52 4.25
N LEU A 74 -8.76 0.50 3.43
CA LEU A 74 -8.59 1.91 3.82
C LEU A 74 -9.96 2.55 4.07
N TYR A 75 -10.25 2.83 5.35
CA TYR A 75 -11.43 3.57 5.78
C TYR A 75 -11.23 5.07 5.50
N ALA A 76 -11.87 5.57 4.43
CA ALA A 76 -11.78 6.98 4.03
C ALA A 76 -13.10 7.61 3.51
N PRO A 77 -14.28 7.25 4.07
CA PRO A 77 -15.57 7.70 3.54
C PRO A 77 -15.66 9.24 3.61
N LYS A 78 -15.91 9.89 2.46
CA LYS A 78 -15.86 11.36 2.36
C LYS A 78 -16.97 12.08 3.11
N ASP A 79 -18.07 11.38 3.36
CA ASP A 79 -19.27 11.90 4.04
C ASP A 79 -19.31 11.56 5.54
N ASP A 80 -18.29 10.88 6.09
CA ASP A 80 -18.06 10.90 7.54
C ASP A 80 -17.53 12.28 7.94
N LEU A 81 -18.38 13.06 8.60
CA LEU A 81 -18.03 14.40 9.04
C LEU A 81 -16.77 14.41 9.91
N LYS A 82 -16.63 13.48 10.86
CA LYS A 82 -15.48 13.43 11.79
C LYS A 82 -14.20 12.88 11.16
N HIS A 83 -14.30 12.31 9.95
CA HIS A 83 -13.16 11.99 9.11
C HIS A 83 -12.68 13.23 8.30
N ARG A 84 -13.56 14.19 8.03
CA ARG A 84 -13.29 15.31 7.10
C ARG A 84 -13.63 16.70 7.65
N ALA A 85 -14.89 17.12 7.62
CA ALA A 85 -15.29 18.50 7.97
C ALA A 85 -15.14 18.83 9.47
N LEU A 86 -15.39 17.84 10.33
CA LEU A 86 -15.28 17.90 11.78
C LEU A 86 -14.09 17.07 12.28
N TRP A 87 -12.98 17.06 11.53
CA TRP A 87 -11.80 16.23 11.84
C TRP A 87 -11.19 16.51 13.23
N ARG A 88 -11.42 17.71 13.78
CA ARG A 88 -11.01 18.11 15.13
C ARG A 88 -11.83 17.44 16.22
N ASP A 89 -13.03 16.99 15.91
CA ASP A 89 -13.93 16.35 16.88
C ASP A 89 -13.59 14.87 17.03
N LEU A 90 -13.53 14.43 18.29
CA LEU A 90 -13.33 13.02 18.59
C LEU A 90 -14.60 12.22 18.30
N TYR A 91 -14.40 10.95 17.95
CA TYR A 91 -15.50 10.00 17.93
C TYR A 91 -16.07 9.85 19.35
N SER A 92 -17.38 9.70 19.45
CA SER A 92 -18.07 9.32 20.69
C SER A 92 -17.63 7.90 21.10
N PRO A 93 -17.89 7.48 22.36
CA PRO A 93 -17.64 6.12 22.79
C PRO A 93 -18.32 5.07 21.90
N GLU A 94 -19.55 5.33 21.47
CA GLU A 94 -20.32 4.44 20.58
C GLU A 94 -19.70 4.35 19.18
N GLU A 95 -19.35 5.48 18.56
CA GLU A 95 -18.68 5.50 17.25
C GLU A 95 -17.31 4.79 17.31
N THR A 96 -16.59 4.98 18.42
CA THR A 96 -15.31 4.32 18.68
C THR A 96 -15.49 2.80 18.80
N GLU A 97 -16.55 2.35 19.46
CA GLU A 97 -16.87 0.93 19.59
C GLU A 97 -17.26 0.30 18.24
N ASN A 98 -18.04 1.01 17.42
CA ASN A 98 -18.34 0.57 16.06
C ASN A 98 -17.07 0.41 15.21
N LEU A 99 -16.11 1.33 15.34
CA LEU A 99 -14.82 1.24 14.63
C LEU A 99 -13.97 0.07 15.14
N LYS A 100 -13.95 -0.19 16.46
CA LYS A 100 -13.28 -1.36 17.06
C LYS A 100 -13.83 -2.67 16.50
N GLN A 101 -15.16 -2.82 16.48
CA GLN A 101 -15.81 -4.01 15.95
C GLN A 101 -15.47 -4.22 14.47
N LEU A 102 -15.36 -3.12 13.70
CA LEU A 102 -14.97 -3.18 12.29
C LEU A 102 -13.53 -3.68 12.13
N ILE A 103 -12.61 -3.21 12.96
CA ILE A 103 -11.21 -3.65 12.98
C ILE A 103 -11.13 -5.14 13.32
N VAL A 104 -11.90 -5.61 14.32
CA VAL A 104 -11.96 -7.04 14.67
C VAL A 104 -12.46 -7.87 13.48
N SER A 105 -13.55 -7.46 12.82
CA SER A 105 -14.07 -8.16 11.64
C SER A 105 -13.10 -8.19 10.46
N ALA A 106 -12.31 -7.13 10.26
CA ALA A 106 -11.25 -7.11 9.26
C ALA A 106 -10.13 -8.11 9.62
N LYS A 107 -9.69 -8.13 10.88
CA LYS A 107 -8.65 -9.05 11.38
C LYS A 107 -9.03 -10.52 11.24
N GLU A 108 -10.28 -10.88 11.53
CA GLU A 108 -10.81 -12.25 11.30
C GLU A 108 -10.71 -12.70 9.83
N CYS A 109 -10.66 -11.73 8.91
CA CYS A 109 -10.49 -11.97 7.48
C CYS A 109 -9.03 -11.89 7.00
N GLY A 110 -8.06 -11.65 7.89
CA GLY A 110 -6.66 -11.42 7.53
C GLY A 110 -6.41 -10.06 6.87
N ILE A 111 -7.26 -9.07 7.17
CA ILE A 111 -7.21 -7.74 6.55
C ILE A 111 -6.75 -6.71 7.57
N THR A 112 -5.76 -5.91 7.19
CA THR A 112 -5.33 -4.73 7.93
C THR A 112 -6.22 -3.54 7.57
N LEU A 113 -6.93 -3.02 8.56
CA LEU A 113 -7.71 -1.79 8.43
C LEU A 113 -6.84 -0.57 8.70
N TYR A 114 -6.75 0.32 7.73
CA TYR A 114 -6.13 1.63 7.87
C TYR A 114 -7.21 2.70 7.99
N TYR A 115 -7.09 3.55 9.01
CA TYR A 115 -7.93 4.72 9.16
C TYR A 115 -7.28 5.91 8.46
N ALA A 116 -7.97 6.51 7.49
CA ALA A 116 -7.56 7.78 6.92
C ALA A 116 -8.15 8.95 7.73
N LEU A 117 -7.50 10.11 7.66
CA LEU A 117 -8.02 11.37 8.20
C LEU A 117 -7.77 12.47 7.15
N SER A 118 -8.80 13.28 6.87
CA SER A 118 -8.77 14.28 5.80
C SER A 118 -8.96 15.71 6.33
N PRO A 119 -7.96 16.30 7.01
CA PRO A 119 -8.08 17.63 7.62
C PRO A 119 -7.91 18.78 6.63
N GLY A 120 -7.65 18.49 5.36
CA GLY A 120 -7.27 19.48 4.34
C GLY A 120 -8.33 20.52 3.97
N LEU A 121 -9.55 20.43 4.51
CA LEU A 121 -10.58 21.45 4.27
C LEU A 121 -10.26 22.78 4.96
N ASP A 122 -9.72 22.74 6.17
CA ASP A 122 -9.58 23.95 7.00
C ASP A 122 -8.42 23.89 8.02
N ILE A 123 -7.48 22.95 7.87
CA ILE A 123 -6.30 22.88 8.74
C ILE A 123 -5.42 24.13 8.59
N LEU A 124 -5.00 24.69 9.73
CA LEU A 124 -3.99 25.74 9.79
C LEU A 124 -2.67 25.15 10.30
N PHE A 125 -1.70 24.93 9.41
CA PHE A 125 -0.41 24.31 9.77
C PHE A 125 0.41 25.13 10.77
N SER A 126 0.19 26.45 10.84
CA SER A 126 0.81 27.35 11.82
C SER A 126 0.14 27.30 13.20
N SER A 127 -1.06 26.72 13.30
CA SER A 127 -1.81 26.60 14.55
C SER A 127 -1.31 25.40 15.36
N SER A 128 -0.63 25.67 16.47
CA SER A 128 -0.22 24.63 17.42
C SER A 128 -1.41 23.83 17.96
N ARG A 129 -2.59 24.46 18.04
CA ARG A 129 -3.85 23.81 18.42
C ARG A 129 -4.28 22.76 17.40
N ASP A 130 -4.24 23.09 16.11
CA ASP A 130 -4.63 22.14 15.04
C ASP A 130 -3.70 20.93 15.01
N ILE A 131 -2.38 21.16 15.16
CA ILE A 131 -1.41 20.06 15.25
C ILE A 131 -1.67 19.16 16.46
N GLN A 132 -2.03 19.74 17.62
CA GLN A 132 -2.38 18.96 18.81
C GLN A 132 -3.66 18.14 18.62
N LEU A 133 -4.72 18.73 18.05
CA LEU A 133 -5.97 18.04 17.77
C LEU A 133 -5.79 16.93 16.75
N LEU A 134 -4.96 17.15 15.72
CA LEU A 134 -4.61 16.16 14.71
C LEU A 134 -3.98 14.93 15.37
N LYS A 135 -2.97 15.15 16.22
CA LYS A 135 -2.32 14.06 16.98
C LYS A 135 -3.32 13.32 17.86
N LYS A 136 -4.15 14.04 18.61
CA LYS A 136 -5.17 13.44 19.50
C LYS A 136 -6.18 12.59 18.73
N LYS A 137 -6.65 13.07 17.57
CA LYS A 137 -7.56 12.32 16.69
C LYS A 137 -6.89 11.07 16.13
N MET A 138 -5.65 11.20 15.66
CA MET A 138 -4.88 10.04 15.18
C MET A 138 -4.67 9.01 16.29
N ASP A 139 -4.35 9.44 17.51
CA ASP A 139 -4.19 8.54 18.66
C ASP A 139 -5.51 7.84 19.05
N GLN A 140 -6.66 8.52 18.95
CA GLN A 140 -7.97 7.89 19.13
C GLN A 140 -8.22 6.82 18.05
N SER A 141 -7.86 7.08 16.81
CA SER A 141 -8.07 6.15 15.69
C SER A 141 -7.03 5.03 15.62
N LYS A 142 -5.93 5.10 16.39
CA LYS A 142 -4.90 4.05 16.52
C LYS A 142 -5.38 2.82 17.30
N ILE A 143 -6.65 2.46 17.14
CA ILE A 143 -7.25 1.30 17.78
C ILE A 143 -6.61 0.04 17.20
N GLN A 144 -5.57 -0.40 17.90
CA GLN A 144 -4.92 -1.71 17.84
C GLN A 144 -4.00 -2.01 16.64
N ALA A 145 -3.01 -1.13 16.41
CA ALA A 145 -1.76 -1.49 15.70
C ALA A 145 -0.65 -2.07 16.62
N LEU A 146 -0.87 -2.25 17.93
CA LEU A 146 0.20 -2.68 18.87
C LEU A 146 -0.26 -3.65 19.97
N MET A 147 -1.05 -4.68 19.65
CA MET A 147 -1.30 -5.79 20.61
C MET A 147 -0.91 -7.19 20.09
N HIS A 148 -0.19 -7.29 18.97
CA HIS A 148 0.39 -8.55 18.49
C HIS A 148 1.79 -8.33 17.91
N ASP A 149 2.68 -7.71 18.69
CA ASP A 149 4.12 -7.83 18.47
C ASP A 149 4.79 -8.03 19.84
N ASN A 150 4.56 -9.23 20.39
CA ASN A 150 5.36 -9.87 21.44
C ASN A 150 5.31 -11.36 21.12
N GLY A 151 6.08 -11.73 20.10
CA GLY A 151 6.60 -13.09 19.90
C GLY A 151 8.08 -13.09 20.24
#